data_AF-A0A850ZB80-F1
#
_entry.id   AF-A0A850ZB80-F1
#
_cell.length_a   1.000
_cell.length_b   1.000
_cell.length_c   1.000
_cell.angle_alpha   90.00
_cell.angle_beta   90.00
_cell.angle_gamma   90.00
#
_symmetry.space_group_name_H-M   'P 1'
#
loop_
_entity.id
_entity.type
_entity.pdbx_description
1 polymer ?
#
loop_
_entity_poly.entity_id
_entity_poly.type
_entity_poly.pdbx_seq_one_letter_code
_entity_poly.pdbx_strand_id
1 'polypeptide(L)'
;EMNFEILQKCLEADELNVPEEESVLKAVLQWTKHNLETRQKYLPNLIKKVRLHQLPEKTLQDFLDSEEHLLKSANCSVIINDAVKSVQNFSGLFPDARPSTTEKYIFVHKTDEDGENRHTFCYNIKTDKWKELPHTHMIDLPGSSLSSYGEKIFITGGCKGNCYRTVRLHIAEPFHDATDQTWCYCPVSNEFSIVSAMKKPRTMHTSVVTLNQLFVIDWKSVSQLPRGIYYPEASACQNIIYVLGSEVEITDAFNPSLDCFFKYNAMTDQWSELVAEFGQFFHATLIKAVPVNCTLYICDLSTYKVYSFCPETCVW
;
A
#
# COMPACT_ATOMS: atom_id res chain seq x y z
N GLU A 1 -35.49 -23.54 -10.45
CA GLU A 1 -34.22 -24.28 -10.23
C GLU A 1 -33.15 -23.68 -11.15
N MET A 2 -31.95 -23.39 -10.65
CA MET A 2 -30.93 -22.71 -11.45
C MET A 2 -30.16 -23.73 -12.32
N ASN A 3 -30.06 -23.45 -13.62
CA ASN A 3 -29.31 -24.29 -14.57
C ASN A 3 -27.79 -24.18 -14.30
N PHE A 4 -27.07 -25.28 -14.55
CA PHE A 4 -25.60 -25.36 -14.53
C PHE A 4 -24.91 -24.19 -15.23
N GLU A 5 -25.31 -23.83 -16.46
CA GLU A 5 -24.64 -22.76 -17.23
C GLU A 5 -24.77 -21.40 -16.57
N ILE A 6 -25.93 -21.11 -15.98
CA ILE A 6 -26.19 -19.86 -15.27
C ILE A 6 -25.38 -19.84 -13.98
N LEU A 7 -25.41 -20.94 -13.21
CA LEU A 7 -24.63 -21.07 -11.99
C LEU A 7 -23.14 -20.87 -12.27
N GLN A 8 -22.59 -21.55 -13.28
CA GLN A 8 -21.18 -21.42 -13.65
C GLN A 8 -20.80 -19.97 -13.97
N LYS A 9 -21.61 -19.27 -14.78
CA LYS A 9 -21.39 -17.85 -15.10
C LYS A 9 -21.44 -16.96 -13.85
N CYS A 10 -22.36 -17.22 -12.92
CA CYS A 10 -22.43 -16.48 -11.67
C CYS A 10 -21.17 -16.70 -10.81
N LEU A 11 -20.65 -17.93 -10.73
CA LEU A 11 -19.44 -18.23 -9.96
C LEU A 11 -18.19 -17.57 -10.56
N GLU A 12 -18.12 -17.47 -11.89
CA GLU A 12 -17.01 -16.83 -12.61
C GLU A 12 -16.98 -15.31 -12.45
N ALA A 13 -18.12 -14.66 -12.21
CA ALA A 13 -18.23 -13.20 -12.17
C ALA A 13 -17.60 -12.59 -10.89
N ASP A 14 -16.73 -11.61 -11.05
CA ASP A 14 -16.15 -10.85 -9.94
C ASP A 14 -17.23 -10.10 -9.14
N GLU A 15 -18.30 -9.66 -9.80
CA GLU A 15 -19.40 -8.89 -9.23
C GLU A 15 -20.40 -9.74 -8.44
N LEU A 16 -20.15 -11.04 -8.31
CA LEU A 16 -21.00 -11.92 -7.50
C LEU A 16 -21.04 -11.43 -6.06
N ASN A 17 -22.18 -10.87 -5.66
CA ASN A 17 -22.37 -10.27 -4.35
C ASN A 17 -22.71 -11.33 -3.29
N VAL A 18 -21.68 -11.77 -2.59
CA VAL A 18 -21.77 -12.74 -1.48
C VAL A 18 -21.08 -12.21 -0.23
N PRO A 19 -21.54 -12.59 0.98
CA PRO A 19 -20.92 -12.15 2.22
C PRO A 19 -19.51 -12.73 2.40
N GLU A 20 -19.29 -13.96 1.95
CA GLU A 20 -18.02 -14.68 2.07
C GLU A 20 -17.93 -15.76 0.98
N GLU A 21 -16.72 -16.13 0.57
CA GLU A 21 -16.52 -17.19 -0.44
C GLU A 21 -16.99 -18.56 0.09
N GLU A 22 -17.05 -18.74 1.41
CA GLU A 22 -17.54 -19.99 2.03
C GLU A 22 -19.01 -20.25 1.66
N SER A 23 -19.82 -19.18 1.57
CA SER A 23 -21.20 -19.26 1.14
C SER A 23 -21.33 -19.74 -0.31
N VAL A 24 -20.37 -19.40 -1.16
CA VAL A 24 -20.31 -19.85 -2.56
C VAL A 24 -20.06 -21.36 -2.62
N LEU A 25 -19.08 -21.86 -1.85
CA LEU A 25 -18.77 -23.29 -1.77
C LEU A 25 -19.98 -24.08 -1.27
N LYS A 26 -20.61 -23.63 -0.19
CA LYS A 26 -21.84 -24.23 0.37
C LYS A 26 -22.96 -24.29 -0.68
N ALA A 27 -23.17 -23.21 -1.44
CA ALA A 27 -24.19 -23.16 -2.47
C ALA A 27 -23.93 -24.18 -3.61
N VAL A 28 -22.69 -24.35 -4.05
CA VAL A 28 -22.30 -25.35 -5.06
C VAL A 28 -22.58 -26.78 -4.58
N LEU A 29 -22.23 -27.07 -3.33
CA LEU A 29 -22.48 -28.38 -2.72
C LEU A 29 -23.98 -28.65 -2.58
N GLN A 30 -24.76 -27.68 -2.09
CA GLN A 30 -26.22 -27.80 -1.97
C GLN A 30 -26.90 -28.00 -3.34
N TRP A 31 -26.48 -27.25 -4.35
CA TRP A 31 -26.99 -27.40 -5.72
C TRP A 31 -26.74 -28.80 -6.27
N THR A 32 -25.55 -29.35 -6.00
CA THR A 32 -25.16 -30.71 -6.42
C THR A 32 -25.95 -31.77 -5.66
N LYS A 33 -26.10 -31.63 -4.34
CA LYS A 33 -26.86 -32.56 -3.47
C LYS A 33 -28.34 -32.62 -3.81
N HIS A 34 -28.91 -31.54 -4.31
CA HIS A 34 -30.33 -31.51 -4.70
C HIS A 34 -30.67 -32.54 -5.79
N ASN A 35 -29.72 -32.88 -6.69
CA ASN A 35 -29.90 -33.95 -7.68
C ASN A 35 -28.53 -34.60 -7.99
N LEU A 36 -28.09 -35.48 -7.09
CA LEU A 36 -26.77 -36.11 -7.16
C LEU A 36 -26.54 -36.86 -8.49
N GLU A 37 -27.51 -37.67 -8.93
CA GLU A 37 -27.38 -38.53 -10.10
C GLU A 37 -27.03 -37.76 -11.39
N THR A 38 -27.62 -36.58 -11.57
CA THR A 38 -27.39 -35.78 -12.79
C THR A 38 -26.34 -34.70 -12.62
N ARG A 39 -26.10 -34.21 -11.39
CA ARG A 39 -25.27 -33.03 -11.12
C ARG A 39 -23.86 -33.34 -10.67
N GLN A 40 -23.60 -34.50 -10.10
CA GLN A 40 -22.29 -34.89 -9.60
C GLN A 40 -21.18 -34.72 -10.66
N LYS A 41 -21.49 -35.01 -11.93
CA LYS A 41 -20.56 -34.82 -13.06
C LYS A 41 -20.10 -33.37 -13.29
N TYR A 42 -20.88 -32.38 -12.85
CA TYR A 42 -20.57 -30.96 -13.00
C TYR A 42 -19.79 -30.38 -11.82
N LEU A 43 -19.80 -31.06 -10.67
CA LEU A 43 -19.15 -30.61 -9.44
C LEU A 43 -17.67 -30.22 -9.63
N PRO A 44 -16.83 -30.99 -10.35
CA PRO A 44 -15.43 -30.63 -10.54
C PRO A 44 -15.24 -29.31 -11.30
N ASN A 45 -16.15 -29.02 -12.24
CA ASN A 45 -16.09 -27.78 -13.01
C ASN A 45 -16.55 -26.60 -12.17
N LEU A 46 -17.61 -26.75 -11.36
CA LEU A 46 -18.13 -25.68 -10.50
C LEU A 46 -17.16 -25.34 -9.37
N ILE A 47 -16.57 -26.34 -8.71
CA ILE A 47 -15.61 -26.13 -7.61
C ILE A 47 -14.38 -25.33 -8.09
N LYS A 48 -13.91 -25.57 -9.32
CA LYS A 48 -12.81 -24.79 -9.92
C LYS A 48 -13.14 -23.31 -10.14
N LYS A 49 -14.42 -22.93 -10.11
CA LYS A 49 -14.87 -21.52 -10.22
C LYS A 49 -15.05 -20.85 -8.87
N VAL A 50 -14.97 -21.61 -7.78
CA VAL A 50 -14.93 -21.08 -6.42
C VAL A 50 -13.47 -20.72 -6.10
N ARG A 51 -13.24 -19.56 -5.49
CA ARG A 51 -11.89 -19.10 -5.09
C ARG A 51 -11.49 -19.78 -3.79
N LEU A 52 -11.31 -21.10 -3.84
CA LEU A 52 -11.05 -21.92 -2.65
C LEU A 52 -9.85 -21.42 -1.84
N HIS A 53 -8.84 -20.85 -2.49
CA HIS A 53 -7.66 -20.28 -1.84
C HIS A 53 -7.95 -19.02 -1.00
N GLN A 54 -9.13 -18.41 -1.13
CA GLN A 54 -9.60 -17.32 -0.27
C GLN A 54 -10.24 -17.83 1.03
N LEU A 55 -10.43 -19.15 1.17
CA LEU A 55 -11.00 -19.74 2.38
C LEU A 55 -9.90 -20.04 3.41
N PRO A 56 -10.20 -19.91 4.72
CA PRO A 56 -9.31 -20.37 5.77
C PRO A 56 -8.98 -21.85 5.62
N GLU A 57 -7.75 -22.25 5.94
CA GLU A 57 -7.31 -23.65 5.89
C GLU A 57 -8.25 -24.57 6.68
N LYS A 58 -8.65 -24.14 7.88
CA LYS A 58 -9.56 -24.89 8.73
C LYS A 58 -10.89 -25.18 8.02
N THR A 59 -11.48 -24.17 7.39
CA THR A 59 -12.72 -24.30 6.62
C THR A 59 -12.55 -25.33 5.50
N LEU A 60 -11.45 -25.29 4.74
CA LEU A 60 -11.18 -26.26 3.68
C LEU A 60 -11.04 -27.69 4.21
N GLN A 61 -10.38 -27.88 5.36
CA GLN A 61 -10.25 -29.19 6.01
C GLN A 61 -11.61 -29.70 6.52
N ASP A 62 -12.39 -28.85 7.18
CA ASP A 62 -13.73 -29.19 7.65
C ASP A 62 -14.64 -29.64 6.47
N PHE A 63 -14.47 -29.05 5.28
CA PHE A 63 -15.18 -29.49 4.07
C PHE A 63 -14.66 -30.82 3.50
N LEU A 64 -13.36 -31.07 3.55
CA LEU A 64 -12.79 -32.36 3.13
C LEU A 64 -13.34 -33.50 3.99
N ASP A 65 -13.45 -33.27 5.29
CA ASP A 65 -13.94 -34.27 6.26
C ASP A 65 -15.46 -34.47 6.16
N SER A 66 -16.24 -33.38 6.07
CA SER A 66 -17.71 -33.46 6.04
C SER A 66 -18.28 -33.98 4.72
N GLU A 67 -17.59 -33.75 3.60
CA GLU A 67 -18.07 -34.11 2.24
C GLU A 67 -17.22 -35.20 1.57
N GLU A 68 -16.47 -35.97 2.36
CA GLU A 68 -15.45 -36.93 1.89
C GLU A 68 -15.98 -37.86 0.77
N HIS A 69 -17.16 -38.44 0.95
CA HIS A 69 -17.76 -39.37 -0.02
C HIS A 69 -18.11 -38.69 -1.36
N LEU A 70 -18.65 -37.47 -1.31
CA LEU A 70 -19.03 -36.71 -2.50
C LEU A 70 -17.78 -36.22 -3.25
N LEU A 71 -16.77 -35.76 -2.51
CA LEU A 71 -15.53 -35.24 -3.07
C LEU A 71 -14.66 -36.35 -3.68
N LYS A 72 -14.59 -37.53 -3.05
CA LYS A 72 -13.87 -38.70 -3.60
C LYS A 72 -14.55 -39.20 -4.87
N SER A 73 -15.88 -39.36 -4.85
CA SER A 73 -16.61 -39.87 -6.01
C SER A 73 -16.57 -38.93 -7.22
N ALA A 74 -16.44 -37.62 -6.99
CA ALA A 74 -16.28 -36.62 -8.03
C ALA A 74 -14.81 -36.23 -8.34
N ASN A 75 -13.80 -36.89 -7.75
CA ASN A 75 -12.38 -36.52 -7.87
C ASN A 75 -12.05 -35.05 -7.52
N CYS A 76 -12.85 -34.43 -6.64
CA CYS A 76 -12.69 -33.04 -6.21
C CYS A 76 -11.76 -32.87 -5.01
N SER A 77 -11.45 -33.96 -4.30
CA SER A 77 -10.54 -33.94 -3.15
C SER A 77 -9.14 -33.40 -3.50
N VAL A 78 -8.65 -33.68 -4.71
CA VAL A 78 -7.36 -33.15 -5.20
C VAL A 78 -7.40 -31.62 -5.30
N ILE A 79 -8.51 -31.06 -5.83
CA ILE A 79 -8.67 -29.61 -6.03
C ILE A 79 -8.65 -28.88 -4.69
N ILE A 80 -9.34 -29.41 -3.67
CA ILE A 80 -9.38 -28.79 -2.34
C ILE A 80 -8.03 -28.95 -1.63
N ASN A 81 -7.38 -30.11 -1.74
CA ASN A 81 -6.03 -30.30 -1.18
C ASN A 81 -4.99 -29.36 -1.83
N ASP A 82 -5.09 -29.11 -3.13
CA ASP A 82 -4.23 -28.14 -3.81
C ASP A 82 -4.52 -26.71 -3.35
N ALA A 83 -5.78 -26.37 -3.07
CA ALA A 83 -6.14 -25.10 -2.45
C ALA A 83 -5.57 -24.97 -1.03
N VAL A 84 -5.64 -26.02 -0.20
CA VAL A 84 -5.02 -26.04 1.14
C VAL A 84 -3.52 -25.77 1.06
N LYS A 85 -2.79 -26.46 0.17
CA LYS A 85 -1.36 -26.20 -0.05
C LYS A 85 -1.10 -24.76 -0.51
N SER A 86 -1.95 -24.21 -1.37
CA SER A 86 -1.86 -22.82 -1.81
C SER A 86 -2.01 -21.86 -0.63
N VAL A 87 -3.03 -22.05 0.21
CA VAL A 87 -3.25 -21.24 1.42
C VAL A 87 -2.04 -21.31 2.37
N GLN A 88 -1.46 -22.49 2.58
CA GLN A 88 -0.26 -22.67 3.40
C GLN A 88 0.95 -21.94 2.80
N ASN A 89 1.17 -22.05 1.49
CA ASN A 89 2.34 -21.48 0.80
C ASN A 89 2.30 -19.94 0.73
N PHE A 90 1.14 -19.36 0.49
CA PHE A 90 0.98 -17.90 0.31
C PHE A 90 0.41 -17.21 1.56
N SER A 91 0.07 -17.99 2.59
CA SER A 91 -0.53 -17.54 3.86
C SER A 91 -1.76 -16.65 3.67
N GLY A 92 -2.51 -16.76 2.56
CA GLY A 92 -3.64 -15.86 2.27
C GLY A 92 -3.29 -14.59 1.48
N LEU A 93 -2.10 -14.46 0.88
CA LEU A 93 -1.74 -13.34 0.00
C LEU A 93 -2.31 -13.51 -1.41
N PHE A 94 -3.60 -13.23 -1.57
CA PHE A 94 -4.29 -13.44 -2.84
C PHE A 94 -5.03 -12.17 -3.29
N PRO A 95 -4.68 -11.57 -4.44
CA PRO A 95 -5.25 -10.31 -4.89
C PRO A 95 -6.61 -10.44 -5.58
N ASP A 96 -7.10 -11.67 -5.77
CA ASP A 96 -8.31 -11.97 -6.53
C ASP A 96 -9.52 -12.22 -5.64
N ALA A 97 -9.58 -11.66 -4.43
CA ALA A 97 -10.79 -11.74 -3.62
C ALA A 97 -11.96 -11.00 -4.31
N ARG A 98 -13.20 -11.46 -4.10
CA ARG A 98 -14.36 -10.78 -4.70
C ARG A 98 -14.52 -9.42 -4.04
N PRO A 99 -14.80 -8.33 -4.78
CA PRO A 99 -15.04 -7.04 -4.18
C PRO A 99 -16.10 -7.04 -3.07
N SER A 100 -17.12 -7.90 -3.15
CA SER A 100 -18.15 -8.03 -2.11
C SER A 100 -17.68 -8.69 -0.82
N THR A 101 -16.59 -9.47 -0.86
CA THR A 101 -16.03 -10.18 0.30
C THR A 101 -14.89 -9.40 0.96
N THR A 102 -14.45 -8.31 0.35
CA THR A 102 -13.36 -7.46 0.85
C THR A 102 -13.90 -6.18 1.48
N GLU A 103 -13.15 -5.63 2.43
CA GLU A 103 -13.43 -4.33 3.03
C GLU A 103 -12.20 -3.43 2.88
N LYS A 104 -12.41 -2.13 2.67
CA LYS A 104 -11.33 -1.16 2.45
C LYS A 104 -11.02 -0.44 3.76
N TYR A 105 -9.77 -0.51 4.17
CA TYR A 105 -9.29 0.12 5.39
C TYR A 105 -8.12 1.05 5.12
N ILE A 106 -8.08 2.16 5.83
CA ILE A 106 -6.86 2.97 5.98
C ILE A 106 -6.21 2.50 7.28
N PHE A 107 -4.98 2.01 7.19
CA PHE A 107 -4.20 1.64 8.36
C PHE A 107 -3.25 2.76 8.73
N VAL A 108 -3.23 3.09 10.02
CA VAL A 108 -2.33 4.08 10.60
C VAL A 108 -1.58 3.40 11.74
N HIS A 109 -0.26 3.38 11.64
CA HIS A 109 0.61 2.92 12.70
C HIS A 109 1.55 4.06 13.08
N LYS A 110 1.64 4.32 14.38
CA LYS A 110 2.58 5.29 14.93
C LYS A 110 3.25 4.70 16.15
N THR A 111 4.56 4.82 16.20
CA THR A 111 5.34 4.54 17.39
C THR A 111 5.90 5.86 17.94
N ASP A 112 5.79 6.07 19.25
CA ASP A 112 6.34 7.25 19.91
C ASP A 112 7.88 7.25 19.88
N GLU A 113 8.49 8.41 20.13
CA GLU A 113 9.95 8.60 20.04
C GLU A 113 10.74 7.71 21.01
N ASP A 114 10.19 7.41 22.18
CA ASP A 114 10.77 6.47 23.15
C ASP A 114 10.69 5.00 22.68
N GLY A 115 9.88 4.71 21.67
CA GLY A 115 9.66 3.36 21.15
C GLY A 115 8.75 2.48 22.03
N GLU A 116 8.28 3.01 23.17
CA GLU A 116 7.53 2.25 24.18
C GLU A 116 6.05 2.15 23.80
N ASN A 117 5.46 3.28 23.38
CA ASN A 117 4.06 3.34 23.02
C ASN A 117 3.87 3.17 21.52
N ARG A 118 2.98 2.26 21.16
CA ARG A 118 2.62 1.95 19.77
C ARG A 118 1.11 2.04 19.61
N HIS A 119 0.70 2.84 18.64
CA HIS A 119 -0.69 3.08 18.34
C HIS A 119 -0.99 2.57 16.93
N THR A 120 -1.87 1.57 16.84
CA THR A 120 -2.31 1.01 15.56
C THR A 120 -3.80 1.18 15.44
N PHE A 121 -4.23 1.90 14.40
CA PHE A 121 -5.62 2.14 14.09
C PHE A 121 -5.95 1.67 12.69
N CYS A 122 -7.18 1.23 12.49
CA CYS A 122 -7.76 1.09 11.17
C CYS A 122 -9.04 1.94 11.05
N TYR A 123 -9.18 2.62 9.92
CA TYR A 123 -10.38 3.34 9.56
C TYR A 123 -11.09 2.56 8.45
N ASN A 124 -12.30 2.09 8.73
CA ASN A 124 -13.12 1.39 7.76
C ASN A 124 -13.90 2.42 6.91
N ILE A 125 -13.62 2.45 5.61
CA ILE A 125 -14.17 3.46 4.69
C ILE A 125 -15.69 3.30 4.52
N LYS A 126 -16.20 2.05 4.53
CA LYS A 126 -17.62 1.76 4.30
C LYS A 126 -18.50 2.16 5.48
N THR A 127 -17.99 1.96 6.69
CA THR A 127 -18.73 2.23 7.94
C THR A 127 -18.44 3.58 8.54
N ASP A 128 -17.44 4.31 8.00
CA ASP A 128 -16.96 5.61 8.48
C ASP A 128 -16.60 5.58 9.97
N LYS A 129 -15.82 4.55 10.36
CA LYS A 129 -15.47 4.31 11.77
C LYS A 129 -14.00 3.99 11.94
N TRP A 130 -13.42 4.59 12.97
CA TRP A 130 -12.12 4.23 13.52
C TRP A 130 -12.26 3.03 14.46
N LYS A 131 -11.28 2.13 14.39
CA LYS A 131 -11.09 1.02 15.32
C LYS A 131 -9.62 0.98 15.72
N GLU A 132 -9.38 0.99 17.02
CA GLU A 132 -8.07 0.71 17.57
C GLU A 132 -7.82 -0.80 17.50
N LEU A 133 -6.67 -1.19 16.96
CA LEU A 133 -6.25 -2.59 16.92
C LEU A 133 -5.55 -2.94 18.25
N PRO A 134 -5.69 -4.18 18.74
CA PRO A 134 -5.00 -4.61 19.95
C PRO A 134 -3.50 -4.35 19.81
N HIS A 135 -2.81 -4.09 20.93
CA HIS A 135 -1.36 -3.85 20.97
C HIS A 135 -0.63 -4.84 20.06
N THR A 136 -0.32 -4.37 18.85
CA THR A 136 0.29 -5.18 17.83
C THR A 136 1.74 -5.35 18.23
N HIS A 137 2.25 -6.58 18.30
CA HIS A 137 3.69 -6.84 18.37
C HIS A 137 4.41 -6.48 17.04
N MET A 138 3.86 -5.52 16.28
CA MET A 138 4.47 -4.98 15.07
C MET A 138 5.83 -4.39 15.44
N ILE A 139 6.87 -4.92 14.81
CA ILE A 139 8.22 -4.40 14.91
C ILE A 139 8.34 -3.26 13.89
N ASP A 140 8.05 -2.05 14.33
CA ASP A 140 8.27 -0.82 13.58
C ASP A 140 9.56 -0.16 14.09
N LEU A 141 10.69 -0.51 13.49
CA LEU A 141 11.98 0.10 13.83
C LEU A 141 12.07 1.52 13.23
N PRO A 142 12.81 2.46 13.85
CA PRO A 142 13.10 3.76 13.25
C PRO A 142 13.60 3.62 11.82
N GLY A 143 13.01 4.37 10.87
CA GLY A 143 13.37 4.31 9.46
C GLY A 143 12.87 3.09 8.68
N SER A 144 11.95 2.30 9.24
CA SER A 144 11.24 1.24 8.49
C SER A 144 10.33 1.84 7.41
N SER A 145 10.01 1.05 6.39
CA SER A 145 9.02 1.40 5.38
C SER A 145 7.82 0.47 5.42
N LEU A 146 6.62 1.03 5.33
CA LEU A 146 5.35 0.30 5.30
C LEU A 146 4.76 0.30 3.89
N SER A 147 4.29 -0.86 3.44
CA SER A 147 3.55 -1.04 2.19
C SER A 147 2.39 -2.01 2.41
N SER A 148 1.28 -1.87 1.68
CA SER A 148 0.16 -2.81 1.74
C SER A 148 0.05 -3.65 0.48
N TYR A 149 -0.28 -4.93 0.64
CA TYR A 149 -0.57 -5.85 -0.47
C TYR A 149 -1.43 -7.02 0.01
N GLY A 150 -2.46 -7.38 -0.77
CA GLY A 150 -3.32 -8.53 -0.49
C GLY A 150 -3.91 -8.52 0.92
N GLU A 151 -4.51 -7.40 1.33
CA GLU A 151 -5.09 -7.16 2.68
C GLU A 151 -4.10 -7.21 3.85
N LYS A 152 -2.79 -7.27 3.58
CA LYS A 152 -1.74 -7.30 4.59
C LYS A 152 -0.85 -6.08 4.52
N ILE A 153 -0.13 -5.84 5.61
CA ILE A 153 0.84 -4.76 5.74
C ILE A 153 2.23 -5.38 5.83
N PHE A 154 3.11 -4.94 4.96
CA PHE A 154 4.52 -5.30 4.94
C PHE A 154 5.33 -4.19 5.58
N ILE A 155 6.20 -4.56 6.51
CA ILE A 155 7.18 -3.67 7.13
C ILE A 155 8.55 -4.14 6.67
N THR A 156 9.33 -3.24 6.10
CA THR A 156 10.66 -3.56 5.55
C THR A 156 11.72 -2.72 6.26
N GLY A 157 12.82 -3.38 6.64
CA GLY A 157 14.04 -2.76 7.16
C GLY A 157 13.86 -1.96 8.45
N GLY A 158 14.55 -0.83 8.54
CA GLY A 158 14.69 0.00 9.73
C GLY A 158 16.06 -0.12 10.40
N CYS A 159 16.26 0.67 11.44
CA CYS A 159 17.50 0.73 12.23
C CYS A 159 17.27 0.14 13.62
N LYS A 160 18.14 -0.79 14.03
CA LYS A 160 18.22 -1.30 15.39
C LYS A 160 19.02 -0.34 16.28
N GLY A 161 18.78 -0.39 17.59
CA GLY A 161 19.45 0.47 18.56
C GLY A 161 18.75 1.83 18.74
N ASN A 162 19.52 2.85 19.13
CA ASN A 162 18.99 4.15 19.58
C ASN A 162 18.83 5.18 18.45
N CYS A 163 18.61 4.73 17.21
CA CYS A 163 18.28 5.60 16.10
C CYS A 163 16.99 6.40 16.41
N TYR A 164 17.00 7.72 16.25
CA TYR A 164 15.79 8.53 16.40
C TYR A 164 14.76 8.18 15.32
N ARG A 165 13.46 8.31 15.65
CA ARG A 165 12.37 8.13 14.65
C ARG A 165 12.17 9.38 13.81
N THR A 166 12.39 10.55 14.40
CA THR A 166 12.42 11.81 13.66
C THR A 166 13.47 11.77 12.55
N VAL A 167 13.03 11.86 11.29
CA VAL A 167 13.84 11.76 10.06
C VAL A 167 15.12 12.60 10.11
N ARG A 168 15.02 13.88 10.52
CA ARG A 168 16.17 14.79 10.57
C ARG A 168 17.25 14.32 11.55
N LEU A 169 16.83 13.84 12.72
CA LEU A 169 17.75 13.33 13.74
C LEU A 169 18.30 11.97 13.34
N HIS A 170 17.46 11.10 12.76
CA HIS A 170 17.90 9.81 12.24
C HIS A 170 19.04 9.95 11.22
N ILE A 171 18.91 10.86 10.25
CA ILE A 171 19.94 11.06 9.22
C ILE A 171 21.24 11.61 9.83
N ALA A 172 21.14 12.40 10.90
CA ALA A 172 22.29 12.98 11.58
C ALA A 172 23.05 11.97 12.47
N GLU A 173 22.45 10.80 12.74
CA GLU A 173 23.12 9.75 13.52
C GLU A 173 24.42 9.29 12.83
N PRO A 174 25.53 9.18 13.56
CA PRO A 174 26.82 8.80 12.99
C PRO A 174 26.89 7.32 12.60
N PHE A 175 25.98 6.49 13.14
CA PHE A 175 25.96 5.05 12.92
C PHE A 175 24.52 4.53 12.82
N HIS A 176 24.27 3.72 11.79
CA HIS A 176 22.99 3.05 11.57
C HIS A 176 23.17 1.54 11.56
N ASP A 177 22.59 0.83 12.54
CA ASP A 177 22.48 -0.63 12.53
C ASP A 177 21.25 -1.06 11.72
N ALA A 178 21.33 -0.90 10.40
CA ALA A 178 20.23 -1.22 9.51
C ALA A 178 19.93 -2.74 9.48
N THR A 179 18.66 -3.12 9.27
CA THR A 179 18.25 -4.53 9.12
C THR A 179 17.68 -4.83 7.75
N ASP A 180 17.84 -6.08 7.30
CA ASP A 180 17.25 -6.64 6.09
C ASP A 180 15.91 -7.33 6.35
N GLN A 181 15.48 -7.40 7.61
CA GLN A 181 14.27 -8.10 7.98
C GLN A 181 13.04 -7.48 7.31
N THR A 182 12.12 -8.36 6.95
CA THR A 182 10.81 -7.98 6.40
C THR A 182 9.75 -8.76 7.16
N TRP A 183 8.69 -8.06 7.50
CA TRP A 183 7.58 -8.61 8.27
C TRP A 183 6.28 -8.39 7.55
N CYS A 184 5.32 -9.26 7.85
CA CYS A 184 3.96 -9.21 7.34
C CYS A 184 3.00 -9.24 8.53
N TYR A 185 2.20 -8.19 8.64
CA TYR A 185 1.08 -8.09 9.56
C TYR A 185 -0.23 -8.39 8.80
N CYS A 186 -1.02 -9.32 9.33
CA CYS A 186 -2.37 -9.62 8.86
C CYS A 186 -3.40 -8.99 9.81
N PRO A 187 -4.09 -7.90 9.42
CA PRO A 187 -5.07 -7.25 10.28
C PRO A 187 -6.29 -8.11 10.63
N VAL A 188 -6.66 -9.04 9.74
CA VAL A 188 -7.82 -9.91 9.91
C VAL A 188 -7.57 -10.94 11.00
N SER A 189 -6.43 -11.64 10.97
CA SER A 189 -6.05 -12.60 12.00
C SER A 189 -5.36 -11.95 13.22
N ASN A 190 -4.98 -10.68 13.10
CA ASN A 190 -4.14 -9.97 14.05
C ASN A 190 -2.79 -10.68 14.33
N GLU A 191 -2.24 -11.32 13.29
CA GLU A 191 -0.99 -12.05 13.39
C GLU A 191 0.16 -11.31 12.71
N PHE A 192 1.34 -11.44 13.32
CA PHE A 192 2.58 -10.88 12.81
C PHE A 192 3.54 -12.03 12.46
N SER A 193 4.09 -12.00 11.25
CA SER A 193 4.95 -13.06 10.74
C SER A 193 6.20 -12.47 10.08
N ILE A 194 7.32 -13.18 10.22
CA ILE A 194 8.54 -12.87 9.47
C ILE A 194 8.38 -13.46 8.07
N VAL A 195 8.71 -12.67 7.05
CA VAL A 195 8.75 -13.12 5.65
C VAL A 195 10.18 -13.06 5.11
N SER A 196 10.37 -13.40 3.85
CA SER A 196 11.68 -13.37 3.19
C SER A 196 12.38 -12.02 3.38
N ALA A 197 13.61 -12.06 3.89
CA ALA A 197 14.42 -10.87 4.09
C ALA A 197 14.82 -10.20 2.77
N MET A 198 15.12 -8.90 2.84
CA MET A 198 15.73 -8.15 1.76
C MET A 198 17.14 -8.67 1.46
N LYS A 199 17.63 -8.45 0.24
CA LYS A 199 19.00 -8.84 -0.13
C LYS A 199 20.08 -8.05 0.61
N LYS A 200 19.74 -6.87 1.13
CA LYS A 200 20.64 -5.97 1.85
C LYS A 200 19.89 -5.31 3.00
N PRO A 201 20.54 -5.05 4.13
CA PRO A 201 19.96 -4.25 5.21
C PRO A 201 19.71 -2.80 4.80
N ARG A 202 18.60 -2.22 5.25
CA ARG A 202 18.17 -0.86 4.87
C ARG A 202 17.44 -0.14 6.00
N THR A 203 17.66 1.17 6.09
CA THR A 203 16.91 2.11 6.92
C THR A 203 16.62 3.36 6.09
N MET A 204 15.57 4.11 6.40
CA MET A 204 15.16 5.33 5.69
C MET A 204 14.87 5.11 4.19
N HIS A 205 14.59 3.86 3.80
CA HIS A 205 14.19 3.52 2.44
C HIS A 205 12.70 3.72 2.23
N THR A 206 12.28 3.66 0.98
CA THR A 206 10.86 3.56 0.64
C THR A 206 10.58 2.22 0.00
N SER A 207 9.38 1.70 0.24
CA SER A 207 8.86 0.48 -0.35
C SER A 207 7.57 0.80 -1.09
N VAL A 208 7.34 0.10 -2.19
CA VAL A 208 6.14 0.26 -3.00
C VAL A 208 5.71 -1.10 -3.52
N VAL A 209 4.42 -1.30 -3.65
CA VAL A 209 3.85 -2.49 -4.27
C VAL A 209 3.36 -2.14 -5.66
N THR A 210 3.84 -2.86 -6.66
CA THR A 210 3.37 -2.76 -8.05
C THR A 210 3.53 -4.11 -8.74
N LEU A 211 2.73 -4.40 -9.77
CA LEU A 211 2.79 -5.65 -10.52
C LEU A 211 2.80 -6.91 -9.61
N ASN A 212 2.02 -6.89 -8.53
CA ASN A 212 1.92 -7.96 -7.53
C ASN A 212 3.25 -8.31 -6.83
N GLN A 213 4.17 -7.34 -6.74
CA GLN A 213 5.48 -7.48 -6.11
C GLN A 213 5.77 -6.30 -5.19
N LEU A 214 6.40 -6.58 -4.05
CA LEU A 214 6.94 -5.59 -3.15
C LEU A 214 8.35 -5.19 -3.61
N PHE A 215 8.52 -3.93 -3.97
CA PHE A 215 9.80 -3.34 -4.34
C PHE A 215 10.30 -2.48 -3.20
N VAL A 216 11.57 -2.66 -2.83
CA VAL A 216 12.27 -1.77 -1.92
C VAL A 216 13.21 -0.90 -2.75
N ILE A 217 12.92 0.39 -2.76
CA ILE A 217 13.63 1.36 -3.60
C ILE A 217 14.95 1.71 -2.94
N ASP A 218 16.02 1.71 -3.74
CA ASP A 218 17.33 2.13 -3.31
C ASP A 218 17.46 3.65 -3.48
N TRP A 219 17.95 4.33 -2.45
CA TRP A 219 18.29 5.73 -2.56
C TRP A 219 19.73 5.86 -3.04
N LYS A 220 19.89 6.60 -4.14
CA LYS A 220 21.20 7.09 -4.55
C LYS A 220 21.26 8.57 -4.22
N SER A 221 22.31 8.98 -3.52
CA SER A 221 22.57 10.41 -3.34
C SER A 221 22.73 11.07 -4.71
N VAL A 222 21.98 12.14 -4.90
CA VAL A 222 22.03 13.01 -6.07
C VAL A 222 22.74 14.30 -5.72
N SER A 223 22.96 15.16 -6.71
CA SER A 223 23.50 16.50 -6.53
C SER A 223 22.69 17.26 -5.48
N GLN A 224 23.39 17.87 -4.54
CA GLN A 224 22.77 18.62 -3.45
C GLN A 224 22.09 19.88 -4.00
N LEU A 225 21.03 20.30 -3.30
CA LEU A 225 20.39 21.58 -3.58
C LEU A 225 21.45 22.70 -3.50
N PRO A 226 21.50 23.64 -4.47
CA PRO A 226 22.58 24.64 -4.52
C PRO A 226 22.68 25.51 -3.26
N ARG A 227 21.56 25.72 -2.57
CA ARG A 227 21.43 26.54 -1.34
C ARG A 227 20.45 25.89 -0.39
N GLY A 228 20.66 26.08 0.92
CA GLY A 228 19.70 25.68 1.94
C GLY A 228 18.45 26.57 1.88
N ILE A 229 17.26 25.96 1.94
CA ILE A 229 15.98 26.68 1.91
C ILE A 229 15.10 26.25 3.08
N TYR A 230 14.27 27.18 3.53
CA TYR A 230 13.22 27.00 4.52
C TYR A 230 11.88 26.78 3.83
N TYR A 231 10.98 26.07 4.50
CA TYR A 231 9.64 25.74 4.01
C TYR A 231 9.62 25.13 2.59
N PRO A 232 10.44 24.08 2.33
CA PRO A 232 10.52 23.51 1.00
C PRO A 232 9.19 22.86 0.60
N GLU A 233 8.65 23.27 -0.53
CA GLU A 233 7.55 22.60 -1.22
C GLU A 233 8.11 22.04 -2.53
N ALA A 234 7.97 20.72 -2.73
CA ALA A 234 8.50 20.04 -3.90
C ALA A 234 7.40 19.35 -4.69
N SER A 235 7.51 19.38 -6.01
CA SER A 235 6.58 18.71 -6.92
C SER A 235 7.31 18.14 -8.12
N ALA A 236 7.02 16.90 -8.48
CA ALA A 236 7.64 16.24 -9.61
C ALA A 236 6.73 16.32 -10.84
N CYS A 237 7.23 16.90 -11.94
CA CYS A 237 6.55 16.92 -13.23
C CYS A 237 7.44 16.24 -14.27
N GLN A 238 7.00 15.08 -14.75
CA GLN A 238 7.81 14.18 -15.58
C GLN A 238 9.17 13.86 -14.90
N ASN A 239 10.29 14.14 -15.58
CA ASN A 239 11.65 13.88 -15.08
C ASN A 239 12.24 15.07 -14.30
N ILE A 240 11.46 16.12 -14.06
CA ILE A 240 11.92 17.33 -13.37
C ILE A 240 11.26 17.43 -12.00
N ILE A 241 12.06 17.67 -10.97
CA ILE A 241 11.57 18.01 -9.63
C ILE A 241 11.69 19.52 -9.47
N TYR A 242 10.56 20.18 -9.21
CA TYR A 242 10.49 21.59 -8.88
C TYR A 242 10.49 21.74 -7.37
N VAL A 243 11.29 22.66 -6.86
CA VAL A 243 11.39 22.95 -5.43
C VAL A 243 11.24 24.45 -5.22
N LEU A 244 10.28 24.82 -4.38
CA LEU A 244 10.04 26.18 -3.94
C LEU A 244 10.34 26.30 -2.46
N GLY A 245 10.78 27.46 -2.00
CA GLY A 245 10.99 27.73 -0.59
C GLY A 245 11.53 29.14 -0.37
N SER A 246 11.99 29.42 0.84
CA SER A 246 12.55 30.72 1.23
C SER A 246 14.01 30.58 1.66
N GLU A 247 14.86 31.57 1.38
CA GLU A 247 16.21 31.62 1.94
C GLU A 247 16.24 32.02 3.43
N VAL A 248 15.12 32.52 3.96
CA VAL A 248 15.02 33.05 5.32
C VAL A 248 13.90 32.35 6.09
N GLU A 249 14.19 31.98 7.34
CA GLU A 249 13.26 31.24 8.21
C GLU A 249 12.08 32.10 8.68
N ILE A 250 12.27 33.39 8.95
CA ILE A 250 11.21 34.24 9.52
C ILE A 250 11.22 35.60 8.85
N THR A 251 10.14 35.93 8.13
CA THR A 251 9.86 37.31 7.72
C THR A 251 8.41 37.64 8.02
N ASP A 252 8.17 38.45 9.05
CA ASP A 252 6.85 39.05 9.34
C ASP A 252 6.39 40.00 8.21
N ALA A 253 7.32 40.37 7.33
CA ALA A 253 7.06 41.13 6.11
C ALA A 253 7.21 40.21 4.89
N PHE A 254 6.22 40.25 4.00
CA PHE A 254 6.29 39.64 2.67
C PHE A 254 7.52 40.17 1.92
N ASN A 255 8.55 39.32 1.74
CA ASN A 255 9.73 39.66 0.94
C ASN A 255 9.79 38.80 -0.33
N PRO A 256 9.28 39.33 -1.44
CA PRO A 256 9.24 38.63 -2.72
C PRO A 256 10.60 38.37 -3.39
N SER A 257 11.67 38.91 -2.82
CA SER A 257 13.03 38.84 -3.37
C SER A 257 13.84 37.66 -2.81
N LEU A 258 13.26 36.90 -1.87
CA LEU A 258 13.94 35.84 -1.10
C LEU A 258 13.38 34.43 -1.35
N ASP A 259 12.41 34.30 -2.27
CA ASP A 259 11.83 33.01 -2.64
C ASP A 259 12.70 32.31 -3.68
N CYS A 260 13.10 31.08 -3.36
CA CYS A 260 13.87 30.22 -4.25
C CYS A 260 12.93 29.40 -5.13
N PHE A 261 13.15 29.39 -6.44
CA PHE A 261 12.51 28.46 -7.36
C PHE A 261 13.56 27.64 -8.10
N PHE A 262 13.71 26.38 -7.73
CA PHE A 262 14.68 25.47 -8.32
C PHE A 262 14.00 24.41 -9.17
N LYS A 263 14.67 23.99 -10.24
CA LYS A 263 14.37 22.77 -10.97
C LYS A 263 15.55 21.81 -10.94
N TYR A 264 15.27 20.55 -10.68
CA TYR A 264 16.22 19.44 -10.69
C TYR A 264 15.86 18.48 -11.81
N ASN A 265 16.79 18.23 -12.72
CA ASN A 265 16.64 17.24 -13.76
C ASN A 265 17.14 15.88 -13.26
N ALA A 266 16.20 14.96 -13.01
CA ALA A 266 16.50 13.65 -12.45
C ALA A 266 17.28 12.73 -13.42
N MET A 267 17.22 12.98 -14.73
CA MET A 267 17.96 12.21 -15.73
C MET A 267 19.43 12.63 -15.82
N THR A 268 19.71 13.93 -15.69
CA THR A 268 21.07 14.48 -15.79
C THR A 268 21.73 14.69 -14.44
N ASP A 269 20.97 14.56 -13.34
CA ASP A 269 21.43 14.86 -11.98
C ASP A 269 21.98 16.29 -11.86
N GLN A 270 21.18 17.29 -12.26
CA GLN A 270 21.58 18.70 -12.28
C GLN A 270 20.48 19.62 -11.75
N TRP A 271 20.90 20.62 -10.96
CA TRP A 271 20.05 21.72 -10.50
C TRP A 271 20.19 22.94 -11.39
N SER A 272 19.10 23.69 -11.52
CA SER A 272 19.12 25.05 -12.06
C SER A 272 18.07 25.88 -11.35
N GLU A 273 18.34 27.18 -11.26
CA GLU A 273 17.43 28.15 -10.69
C GLU A 273 16.54 28.74 -11.78
N LEU A 274 15.28 28.96 -11.45
CA LEU A 274 14.29 29.57 -12.30
C LEU A 274 13.93 30.94 -11.75
N VAL A 275 13.68 31.87 -12.66
CA VAL A 275 13.15 33.20 -12.32
C VAL A 275 11.64 33.14 -12.47
N ALA A 276 10.90 33.47 -11.42
CA ALA A 276 9.47 33.73 -11.55
C ALA A 276 9.29 35.11 -12.21
N GLU A 277 8.91 35.15 -13.49
CA GLU A 277 8.78 36.40 -14.26
C GLU A 277 7.67 37.33 -13.74
N PHE A 278 6.72 36.79 -12.98
CA PHE A 278 5.72 37.59 -12.28
C PHE A 278 6.26 37.98 -10.91
N GLY A 279 6.77 39.21 -10.85
CA GLY A 279 7.26 39.83 -9.64
C GLY A 279 6.33 39.64 -8.45
N GLN A 280 6.95 39.32 -7.34
CA GLN A 280 6.43 39.44 -5.99
C GLN A 280 5.25 38.60 -5.54
N PHE A 281 5.44 37.29 -5.46
CA PHE A 281 4.59 36.35 -4.71
C PHE A 281 5.60 35.29 -4.25
N PHE A 282 5.74 34.97 -2.96
CA PHE A 282 4.82 34.11 -2.21
C PHE A 282 5.05 34.26 -0.69
N HIS A 283 4.16 33.68 0.12
CA HIS A 283 4.49 33.36 1.51
C HIS A 283 4.84 31.87 1.58
N ALA A 284 6.13 31.53 1.53
CA ALA A 284 6.65 30.16 1.39
C ALA A 284 6.05 29.13 2.37
N THR A 285 5.60 29.58 3.55
CA THR A 285 4.98 28.73 4.57
C THR A 285 3.63 28.14 4.17
N LEU A 286 2.95 28.72 3.18
CA LEU A 286 1.55 28.44 2.84
C LEU A 286 1.35 28.02 1.38
N ILE A 287 2.42 27.55 0.72
CA ILE A 287 2.38 27.08 -0.66
C ILE A 287 2.10 25.58 -0.72
N LYS A 288 1.27 25.18 -1.70
CA LYS A 288 1.14 23.79 -2.15
C LYS A 288 1.39 23.69 -3.65
N ALA A 289 2.18 22.71 -4.08
CA ALA A 289 2.50 22.51 -5.49
C ALA A 289 2.04 21.14 -5.99
N VAL A 290 1.26 21.12 -7.07
CA VAL A 290 0.71 19.90 -7.66
C VAL A 290 0.86 19.88 -9.18
N PRO A 291 1.29 18.77 -9.79
CA PRO A 291 1.37 18.66 -11.25
C PRO A 291 0.05 18.11 -11.81
N VAL A 292 -0.51 18.74 -12.84
CA VAL A 292 -1.69 18.26 -13.57
C VAL A 292 -1.43 18.38 -15.07
N ASN A 293 -1.54 17.28 -15.82
CA ASN A 293 -1.33 17.24 -17.28
C ASN A 293 -0.04 17.93 -17.74
N CYS A 294 1.08 17.62 -17.08
CA CYS A 294 2.40 18.23 -17.33
C CYS A 294 2.48 19.74 -17.09
N THR A 295 1.50 20.35 -16.43
CA THR A 295 1.53 21.73 -15.96
C THR A 295 1.67 21.71 -14.44
N LEU A 296 2.58 22.52 -13.90
CA LEU A 296 2.75 22.68 -12.46
C LEU A 296 1.73 23.72 -11.97
N TYR A 297 0.93 23.38 -10.98
CA TYR A 297 0.01 24.30 -10.32
C TYR A 297 0.54 24.64 -8.94
N ILE A 298 0.55 25.92 -8.61
CA ILE A 298 0.97 26.43 -7.31
C ILE A 298 -0.21 27.14 -6.68
N CYS A 299 -0.64 26.60 -5.55
CA CYS A 299 -1.69 27.17 -4.71
C CYS A 299 -1.04 27.95 -3.58
N ASP A 300 -1.25 29.26 -3.57
CA ASP A 300 -0.86 30.12 -2.46
C ASP A 300 -2.07 30.31 -1.53
N LEU A 301 -2.02 29.66 -0.37
CA LEU A 301 -3.11 29.70 0.60
C LEU A 301 -3.20 31.04 1.33
N SER A 302 -2.15 31.87 1.30
CA SER A 302 -2.16 33.20 1.91
C SER A 302 -2.92 34.21 1.06
N THR A 303 -2.81 34.09 -0.27
CA THR A 303 -3.47 35.00 -1.22
C THR A 303 -4.70 34.40 -1.89
N TYR A 304 -5.01 33.12 -1.64
CA TYR A 304 -6.09 32.36 -2.28
C TYR A 304 -5.99 32.35 -3.81
N LYS A 305 -4.78 32.39 -4.35
CA LYS A 305 -4.51 32.37 -5.79
C LYS A 305 -3.92 31.02 -6.21
N VAL A 306 -4.22 30.65 -7.45
CA VAL A 306 -3.63 29.49 -8.12
C VAL A 306 -2.90 29.98 -9.34
N TYR A 307 -1.64 29.58 -9.46
CA TYR A 307 -0.78 29.87 -10.61
C TYR A 307 -0.52 28.57 -11.36
N SER A 308 -0.52 28.64 -12.69
CA SER A 308 0.02 27.58 -13.55
C SER A 308 1.47 27.90 -13.86
N PHE A 309 2.25 26.88 -14.17
CA PHE A 309 3.58 26.99 -14.73
C PHE A 309 3.76 25.87 -15.75
N CYS A 310 4.08 26.24 -16.98
CA CYS A 310 4.36 25.33 -18.07
C CYS A 310 5.86 24.97 -18.07
N PRO A 311 6.24 23.73 -17.72
CA PRO A 311 7.63 23.27 -17.73
C PRO A 311 8.33 23.41 -19.08
N GLU A 312 7.60 23.24 -20.18
CA GLU A 312 8.17 23.23 -21.55
C GLU A 312 8.58 24.63 -21.99
N THR A 313 7.74 25.63 -21.73
CA THR A 313 7.99 27.02 -22.12
C THR A 313 8.65 27.84 -21.02
N CYS A 314 8.70 27.34 -19.79
CA CYS A 314 9.11 28.07 -18.58
C CYS A 314 8.27 29.35 -18.35
N VAL A 315 6.99 29.32 -18.69
CA VAL A 315 6.05 30.45 -18.54
C VAL A 315 5.00 30.10 -17.48
N TRP A 316 4.58 31.09 -16.69
CA TRP A 316 3.49 30.98 -15.72
C TRP A 316 2.12 31.27 -16.34
#